data_AF-A0A0T5VI81-F1
#
_entry.id   AF-A0A0T5VI81-F1
#
_cell.length_a   1.000
_cell.length_b   1.000
_cell.length_c   1.000
_cell.angle_alpha   90.00
_cell.angle_beta   90.00
_cell.angle_gamma   90.00
#
_symmetry.space_group_name_H-M   'P 1'
#
loop_
_entity.id
_entity.type
_entity.pdbx_description
1 polymer ?
#
loop_
_entity_poly.entity_id
_entity_poly.type
_entity_poly.pdbx_seq_one_letter_code
_entity_poly.pdbx_strand_id
1 'polypeptide(L)'
;MKNKMLFLKYASVILLAAVCTTSCKKVAEATSGETETFNSAITKRKIQAIQAIEIPQTVANGTFYLMSRTSSKVIDVPGGQNGNNTSVWQWGGTGGTNQQWKLTALSGGYYSIIGVESNRALTAADNTNGGNIQINDYTGANNQQWQFVSLGSGYYRIVNRASGKALDLWGSSLDDGGDINQYSSHSGENQQWVLVKIKYNGQVGWRWTSTDGVPADVITRITNAMNDACARYNAGADWDARTLNVSYNTGVPTAEANVNGDIRFGANTGYQSVRTAMHEMGHCYGVGQTQGWYNLTNGGGYSGANGTASIRAFETPTSNLNSGGGHFWPYGMNQDSEWSEANAFRHVKIVRAIDLDGVY
;
A
#
# COMPACT_ATOMS: atom_id res chain seq x y z
N MET A 1 -64.78 -22.97 -14.90
CA MET A 1 -64.70 -24.39 -14.51
C MET A 1 -63.37 -24.56 -13.77
N LYS A 2 -63.38 -24.55 -12.44
CA LYS A 2 -63.24 -25.73 -11.54
C LYS A 2 -62.00 -26.61 -11.81
N ASN A 3 -61.10 -26.60 -10.80
CA ASN A 3 -60.21 -27.65 -10.25
C ASN A 3 -58.73 -27.21 -10.22
N LYS A 4 -58.16 -26.87 -9.04
CA LYS A 4 -57.63 -27.74 -7.94
C LYS A 4 -56.46 -28.59 -8.42
N MET A 5 -55.34 -28.83 -7.74
CA MET A 5 -54.77 -28.53 -6.41
C MET A 5 -53.34 -29.13 -6.42
N LEU A 6 -52.36 -28.53 -5.73
CA LEU A 6 -51.33 -29.13 -4.83
C LEU A 6 -50.16 -28.12 -4.64
N PHE A 7 -50.08 -27.34 -3.56
CA PHE A 7 -49.44 -27.60 -2.26
C PHE A 7 -47.95 -27.99 -2.30
N LEU A 8 -47.05 -27.10 -1.84
CA LEU A 8 -46.27 -27.32 -0.59
C LEU A 8 -45.55 -26.04 -0.06
N LYS A 9 -45.89 -25.72 1.19
CA LYS A 9 -45.21 -25.06 2.35
C LYS A 9 -43.75 -24.56 2.15
N TYR A 10 -43.30 -23.41 2.67
CA TYR A 10 -43.33 -22.96 4.08
C TYR A 10 -43.17 -21.43 4.23
N ALA A 11 -43.85 -20.89 5.26
CA ALA A 11 -43.77 -19.56 5.86
C ALA A 11 -42.44 -19.40 6.66
N SER A 12 -41.95 -18.23 7.09
CA SER A 12 -42.64 -17.08 7.70
C SER A 12 -41.73 -15.85 7.72
N VAL A 13 -42.32 -14.67 7.51
CA VAL A 13 -41.79 -13.36 7.91
C VAL A 13 -42.75 -12.84 8.98
N ILE A 14 -42.30 -12.62 10.22
CA ILE A 14 -43.05 -11.83 11.20
C ILE A 14 -42.12 -10.93 12.01
N LEU A 15 -42.42 -9.64 11.88
CA LEU A 15 -42.02 -8.48 12.64
C LEU A 15 -42.55 -8.58 14.09
N LEU A 16 -41.74 -8.27 15.11
CA LEU A 16 -42.26 -8.08 16.46
C LEU A 16 -41.73 -6.78 17.08
N ALA A 17 -42.65 -5.84 17.27
CA ALA A 17 -42.50 -4.69 18.14
C ALA A 17 -43.32 -4.91 19.42
N ALA A 18 -43.04 -4.07 20.42
CA ALA A 18 -43.79 -3.86 21.68
C ALA A 18 -43.30 -4.75 22.86
N VAL A 19 -43.21 -4.31 24.12
CA VAL A 19 -43.63 -3.11 24.87
C VAL A 19 -42.65 -2.95 26.05
N CYS A 20 -42.32 -1.72 26.43
CA CYS A 20 -41.60 -1.40 27.66
C CYS A 20 -42.61 -1.14 28.79
N THR A 21 -42.54 -1.89 29.90
CA THR A 21 -43.16 -1.51 31.19
C THR A 21 -42.23 -1.87 32.35
N THR A 22 -41.89 -0.86 33.15
CA THR A 22 -41.04 -0.93 34.34
C THR A 22 -41.79 -1.43 35.58
N SER A 23 -41.08 -2.14 36.47
CA SER A 23 -41.40 -2.21 37.91
C SER A 23 -40.16 -2.68 38.70
N CYS A 24 -39.57 -1.78 39.50
CA CYS A 24 -38.52 -2.06 40.46
C CYS A 24 -38.95 -3.09 41.52
N LYS A 25 -38.20 -4.20 41.66
CA LYS A 25 -38.16 -4.99 42.89
C LYS A 25 -36.71 -5.30 43.26
N LYS A 26 -36.39 -5.05 44.53
CA LYS A 26 -35.09 -5.22 45.20
C LYS A 26 -34.69 -6.70 45.17
N VAL A 27 -33.52 -7.04 44.63
CA VAL A 27 -32.96 -8.41 44.65
C VAL A 27 -32.15 -8.59 45.94
N ALA A 28 -32.32 -9.76 46.57
CA ALA A 28 -31.75 -10.13 47.86
C ALA A 28 -30.21 -10.23 47.83
N GLU A 29 -29.58 -9.95 48.98
CA GLU A 29 -28.14 -10.06 49.23
C GLU A 29 -27.62 -11.49 48.99
N ALA A 30 -26.53 -11.59 48.22
CA ALA A 30 -25.85 -12.86 47.95
C ALA A 30 -25.02 -13.31 49.15
N THR A 31 -25.23 -14.55 49.59
CA THR A 31 -24.40 -15.26 50.58
C THR A 31 -23.01 -15.56 50.02
N SER A 32 -21.98 -15.33 50.85
CA SER A 32 -20.54 -15.36 50.51
C SER A 32 -19.96 -16.77 50.31
N GLY A 33 -20.42 -17.51 49.29
CA GLY A 33 -19.94 -18.87 49.01
C GLY A 33 -19.79 -19.27 47.54
N GLU A 34 -20.16 -18.43 46.57
CA GLU A 34 -20.15 -18.78 45.13
C GLU A 34 -19.01 -18.13 44.32
N THR A 35 -18.09 -17.42 44.98
CA THR A 35 -17.02 -16.68 44.29
C THR A 35 -15.82 -17.55 43.89
N GLU A 36 -15.67 -18.76 44.43
CA GLU A 36 -14.49 -19.61 44.15
C GLU A 36 -14.64 -20.55 42.95
N THR A 37 -15.85 -20.83 42.46
CA THR A 37 -16.05 -21.70 41.27
C THR A 37 -16.06 -20.94 39.94
N PHE A 38 -16.33 -19.63 39.94
CA PHE A 38 -16.33 -18.84 38.70
C PHE A 38 -14.91 -18.46 38.24
N ASN A 39 -14.00 -18.15 39.15
CA ASN A 39 -12.62 -17.78 38.81
C ASN A 39 -11.79 -18.99 38.31
N SER A 40 -12.10 -20.21 38.76
CA SER A 40 -11.41 -21.44 38.30
C SER A 40 -11.83 -21.86 36.89
N ALA A 41 -13.06 -21.55 36.47
CA ALA A 41 -13.56 -21.88 35.14
C ALA A 41 -12.98 -20.98 34.04
N ILE A 42 -12.60 -19.74 34.37
CA ILE A 42 -11.96 -18.80 33.44
C ILE A 42 -10.49 -19.17 33.21
N THR A 43 -9.77 -19.63 34.24
CA THR A 43 -8.33 -19.96 34.12
C THR A 43 -8.06 -21.25 33.33
N LYS A 44 -9.07 -22.11 33.09
CA LYS A 44 -8.93 -23.36 32.33
C LYS A 44 -9.43 -23.31 30.88
N ARG A 45 -10.16 -22.27 30.47
CA ARG A 45 -10.34 -22.01 29.04
C ARG A 45 -9.14 -21.20 28.60
N LYS A 46 -8.24 -21.82 27.83
CA LYS A 46 -7.36 -21.08 26.92
C LYS A 46 -8.24 -20.03 26.24
N ILE A 47 -8.07 -18.76 26.58
CA ILE A 47 -8.53 -17.66 25.72
C ILE A 47 -7.65 -17.81 24.48
N GLN A 48 -8.07 -18.69 23.59
CA GLN A 48 -7.57 -18.70 22.23
C GLN A 48 -8.04 -17.37 21.68
N ALA A 49 -7.11 -16.48 21.32
CA ALA A 49 -7.43 -15.27 20.60
C ALA A 49 -8.44 -15.65 19.51
N ILE A 50 -9.61 -15.01 19.50
CA ILE A 50 -10.59 -15.20 18.43
C ILE A 50 -9.80 -14.94 17.15
N GLN A 51 -9.56 -15.99 16.35
CA GLN A 51 -8.89 -15.79 15.08
C GLN A 51 -9.71 -14.75 14.32
N ALA A 52 -9.04 -13.71 13.83
CA ALA A 52 -9.69 -12.72 12.98
C ALA A 52 -10.43 -13.51 11.89
N ILE A 53 -11.75 -13.37 11.84
CA ILE A 53 -12.54 -14.08 10.84
C ILE A 53 -12.06 -13.57 9.49
N GLU A 54 -11.47 -14.47 8.73
CA GLU A 54 -10.95 -14.22 7.41
C GLU A 54 -12.12 -14.16 6.42
N ILE A 55 -12.66 -12.95 6.25
CA ILE A 55 -13.81 -12.72 5.38
C ILE A 55 -13.31 -12.30 4.00
N PRO A 56 -13.79 -12.94 2.90
CA PRO A 56 -13.61 -12.41 1.57
C PRO A 56 -14.05 -10.95 1.49
N GLN A 57 -13.14 -10.07 1.08
CA GLN A 57 -13.40 -8.65 0.96
C GLN A 57 -13.55 -8.25 -0.49
N THR A 58 -14.54 -7.40 -0.77
CA THR A 58 -14.61 -6.70 -2.05
C THR A 58 -13.56 -5.58 -2.06
N VAL A 59 -12.70 -5.59 -3.07
CA VAL A 59 -11.71 -4.54 -3.31
C VAL A 59 -12.12 -3.73 -4.54
N ALA A 60 -11.79 -2.44 -4.57
CA ALA A 60 -12.15 -1.60 -5.72
C ALA A 60 -11.41 -2.06 -6.98
N ASN A 61 -12.07 -2.00 -8.13
CA ASN A 61 -11.39 -2.10 -9.42
C ASN A 61 -10.37 -0.97 -9.59
N GLY A 62 -9.29 -1.26 -10.32
CA GLY A 62 -8.25 -0.28 -10.63
C GLY A 62 -6.88 -0.90 -10.80
N THR A 63 -5.86 -0.05 -10.88
CA THR A 63 -4.46 -0.47 -10.97
C THR A 63 -3.81 -0.31 -9.60
N PHE A 64 -3.04 -1.31 -9.19
CA PHE A 64 -2.42 -1.39 -7.87
C PHE A 64 -0.97 -1.89 -8.00
N TYR A 65 -0.14 -1.49 -7.04
CA TYR A 65 1.01 -2.30 -6.67
C TYR A 65 0.55 -3.31 -5.61
N LEU A 66 1.01 -4.56 -5.74
CA LEU A 66 0.79 -5.62 -4.74
C LEU A 66 2.05 -5.70 -3.87
N MET A 67 2.00 -5.12 -2.68
CA MET A 67 3.18 -4.97 -1.82
C MET A 67 3.21 -6.03 -0.73
N SER A 68 4.35 -6.70 -0.56
CA SER A 68 4.57 -7.65 0.53
C SER A 68 4.64 -6.94 1.87
N ARG A 69 3.96 -7.42 2.90
CA ARG A 69 4.14 -6.92 4.27
C ARG A 69 5.53 -7.22 4.82
N THR A 70 6.14 -8.34 4.43
CA THR A 70 7.43 -8.80 4.96
C THR A 70 8.59 -7.91 4.55
N SER A 71 8.63 -7.48 3.28
CA SER A 71 9.76 -6.75 2.71
C SER A 71 9.42 -5.33 2.27
N SER A 72 8.11 -5.05 2.15
CA SER A 72 7.53 -3.87 1.52
C SER A 72 8.10 -3.54 0.14
N LYS A 73 8.50 -4.60 -0.57
CA LYS A 73 8.73 -4.68 -2.01
C LYS A 73 7.43 -5.08 -2.72
N VAL A 74 7.38 -4.91 -4.03
CA VAL A 74 6.17 -5.16 -4.83
C VAL A 74 6.35 -6.37 -5.73
N ILE A 75 5.24 -7.02 -6.08
CA ILE A 75 5.24 -8.08 -7.10
C ILE A 75 5.63 -7.45 -8.44
N ASP A 76 6.66 -8.03 -9.04
CA ASP A 76 7.37 -7.56 -10.21
C ASP A 76 7.46 -8.69 -11.24
N VAL A 77 7.32 -8.34 -12.52
CA VAL A 77 7.72 -9.22 -13.61
C VAL A 77 9.17 -8.91 -14.00
N PRO A 78 10.11 -9.88 -13.85
CA PRO A 78 11.55 -9.67 -14.01
C PRO A 78 11.93 -8.90 -15.28
N GLY A 79 12.46 -7.68 -15.10
CA GLY A 79 12.97 -6.87 -16.21
C GLY A 79 11.94 -6.55 -17.30
N GLY A 80 10.64 -6.54 -16.97
CA GLY A 80 9.58 -6.25 -17.95
C GLY A 80 9.33 -7.38 -18.96
N GLN A 81 9.79 -8.60 -18.67
CA GLN A 81 9.48 -9.76 -19.50
C GLN A 81 7.96 -9.92 -19.69
N ASN A 82 7.55 -10.40 -20.85
CA ASN A 82 6.13 -10.49 -21.20
C ASN A 82 5.73 -11.86 -21.77
N GLY A 83 6.59 -12.87 -21.69
CA GLY A 83 6.29 -14.22 -22.14
C GLY A 83 5.31 -14.95 -21.21
N ASN A 84 4.56 -15.91 -21.77
CA ASN A 84 3.86 -16.90 -20.95
C ASN A 84 4.87 -17.74 -20.16
N ASN A 85 4.49 -18.14 -18.96
CA ASN A 85 5.29 -18.88 -17.99
C ASN A 85 6.50 -18.11 -17.42
N THR A 86 6.56 -16.79 -17.61
CA THR A 86 7.52 -15.95 -16.87
C THR A 86 7.12 -15.93 -15.40
N SER A 87 7.99 -16.45 -14.53
CA SER A 87 7.84 -16.37 -13.07
C SER A 87 7.81 -14.92 -12.60
N VAL A 88 7.02 -14.66 -11.57
CA VAL A 88 7.02 -13.37 -10.86
C VAL A 88 7.83 -13.46 -9.59
N TRP A 89 8.43 -12.34 -9.20
CA TRP A 89 9.23 -12.20 -7.99
C TRP A 89 8.88 -10.89 -7.28
N GLN A 90 9.52 -10.60 -6.16
CA GLN A 90 9.49 -9.24 -5.60
C GLN A 90 10.67 -8.41 -6.10
N TRP A 91 10.45 -7.10 -6.22
CA TRP A 91 11.52 -6.13 -6.46
C TRP A 91 11.19 -4.81 -5.76
N GLY A 92 12.21 -4.01 -5.45
CA GLY A 92 12.03 -2.62 -5.01
C GLY A 92 11.10 -1.84 -5.95
N GLY A 93 10.20 -1.03 -5.40
CA GLY A 93 9.24 -0.28 -6.21
C GLY A 93 9.92 0.74 -7.12
N THR A 94 9.94 0.49 -8.43
CA THR A 94 10.53 1.40 -9.43
C THR A 94 9.48 2.35 -10.01
N GLY A 95 8.20 2.02 -9.86
CA GLY A 95 7.09 2.68 -10.55
C GLY A 95 6.86 2.14 -11.98
N GLY A 96 7.70 1.22 -12.45
CA GLY A 96 7.60 0.60 -13.77
C GLY A 96 6.28 -0.14 -13.98
N THR A 97 5.82 -0.21 -15.23
CA THR A 97 4.56 -0.88 -15.60
C THR A 97 4.57 -2.39 -15.35
N ASN A 98 5.74 -3.01 -15.29
CA ASN A 98 5.95 -4.41 -14.94
C ASN A 98 5.65 -4.74 -13.46
N GLN A 99 5.47 -3.71 -12.62
CA GLN A 99 5.09 -3.82 -11.21
C GLN A 99 3.63 -3.45 -10.94
N GLN A 100 2.90 -3.06 -11.99
CA GLN A 100 1.53 -2.57 -11.89
C GLN A 100 0.54 -3.65 -12.31
N TRP A 101 -0.49 -3.83 -11.49
CA TRP A 101 -1.48 -4.90 -11.64
C TRP A 101 -2.89 -4.33 -11.67
N LYS A 102 -3.61 -4.57 -12.76
CA LYS A 102 -5.03 -4.23 -12.92
C LYS A 102 -5.90 -5.31 -12.29
N LEU A 103 -6.61 -4.93 -11.24
CA LEU A 103 -7.61 -5.76 -10.56
C LEU A 103 -8.99 -5.49 -11.19
N THR A 104 -9.64 -6.56 -11.65
CA THR A 104 -11.02 -6.50 -12.17
C THR A 104 -11.88 -7.53 -11.45
N ALA A 105 -12.94 -7.07 -10.79
CA ALA A 105 -13.90 -7.93 -10.12
C ALA A 105 -14.61 -8.87 -11.10
N LEU A 106 -14.75 -10.12 -10.68
CA LEU A 106 -15.46 -11.21 -11.34
C LEU A 106 -16.63 -11.66 -10.45
N SER A 107 -17.48 -12.54 -10.98
CA SER A 107 -18.57 -13.15 -10.22
C SER A 107 -18.06 -13.93 -8.99
N GLY A 108 -18.82 -13.92 -7.90
CA GLY A 108 -18.53 -14.75 -6.72
C GLY A 108 -17.41 -14.21 -5.82
N GLY A 109 -17.05 -12.93 -5.95
CA GLY A 109 -16.04 -12.28 -5.10
C GLY A 109 -14.59 -12.58 -5.50
N TYR A 110 -14.38 -13.10 -6.72
CA TYR A 110 -13.06 -13.32 -7.30
C TYR A 110 -12.65 -12.14 -8.19
N TYR A 111 -11.37 -12.08 -8.54
CA TYR A 111 -10.77 -11.04 -9.37
C TYR A 111 -9.81 -11.67 -10.38
N SER A 112 -9.72 -11.08 -11.56
CA SER A 112 -8.54 -11.23 -12.41
C SER A 112 -7.50 -10.19 -11.97
N ILE A 113 -6.24 -10.60 -11.90
CA ILE A 113 -5.09 -9.74 -11.65
C ILE A 113 -4.25 -9.74 -12.93
N ILE A 114 -4.29 -8.65 -13.70
CA ILE A 114 -3.64 -8.55 -15.01
C ILE A 114 -2.46 -7.58 -14.93
N GLY A 115 -1.26 -7.98 -15.34
CA GLY A 115 -0.10 -7.10 -15.43
C GLY A 115 -0.32 -6.00 -16.47
N VAL A 116 -0.01 -4.74 -16.12
CA VAL A 116 -0.21 -3.58 -17.00
C VAL A 116 0.71 -3.64 -18.22
N GLU A 117 1.97 -4.01 -18.03
CA GLU A 117 2.94 -4.08 -19.13
C GLU A 117 2.70 -5.26 -20.06
N SER A 118 2.48 -6.44 -19.49
CA SER A 118 2.39 -7.69 -20.25
C SER A 118 0.98 -7.96 -20.80
N ASN A 119 -0.06 -7.32 -20.27
CA ASN A 119 -1.48 -7.68 -20.47
C ASN A 119 -1.81 -9.14 -20.15
N ARG A 120 -1.02 -9.78 -19.28
CA ARG A 120 -1.16 -11.20 -18.89
C ARG A 120 -1.62 -11.35 -17.45
N ALA A 121 -2.30 -12.45 -17.16
CA ALA A 121 -2.84 -12.74 -15.85
C ALA A 121 -1.80 -13.37 -14.91
N LEU A 122 -1.81 -12.92 -13.66
CA LEU A 122 -1.16 -13.61 -12.55
C LEU A 122 -1.79 -15.00 -12.40
N THR A 123 -1.00 -16.04 -12.55
CA THR A 123 -1.44 -17.42 -12.75
C THR A 123 -0.69 -18.36 -11.83
N ALA A 124 -1.43 -19.18 -11.07
CA ALA A 124 -0.87 -20.34 -10.39
C ALA A 124 -0.52 -21.44 -11.42
N ALA A 125 0.75 -21.86 -11.48
CA ALA A 125 1.22 -22.85 -12.45
C ALA A 125 0.66 -24.25 -12.18
N ASP A 126 0.47 -24.59 -10.91
CA ASP A 126 -0.12 -25.85 -10.44
C ASP A 126 -0.93 -25.62 -9.14
N ASN A 127 -1.32 -26.68 -8.43
CA ASN A 127 -2.11 -26.61 -7.18
C ASN A 127 -1.32 -27.04 -5.93
N THR A 128 0.01 -27.11 -6.01
CA THR A 128 0.87 -27.63 -4.94
C THR A 128 1.37 -26.51 -4.02
N ASN A 129 1.82 -26.89 -2.83
CA ASN A 129 2.57 -25.97 -1.97
C ASN A 129 3.96 -25.76 -2.59
N GLY A 130 4.38 -24.49 -2.73
CA GLY A 130 5.57 -24.11 -3.47
C GLY A 130 5.35 -24.01 -4.98
N GLY A 131 4.12 -24.20 -5.46
CA GLY A 131 3.79 -24.07 -6.89
C GLY A 131 4.02 -22.64 -7.37
N ASN A 132 4.75 -22.50 -8.47
CA ASN A 132 5.16 -21.21 -9.04
C ASN A 132 3.97 -20.28 -9.35
N ILE A 133 4.16 -18.97 -9.16
CA ILE A 133 3.28 -17.95 -9.73
C ILE A 133 3.97 -17.33 -10.94
N GLN A 134 3.23 -17.23 -12.02
CA GLN A 134 3.73 -16.77 -13.31
C GLN A 134 2.70 -15.90 -14.02
N ILE A 135 3.13 -15.21 -15.08
CA ILE A 135 2.20 -14.55 -16.00
C ILE A 135 1.86 -15.46 -17.18
N ASN A 136 0.58 -15.50 -17.54
CA ASN A 136 0.08 -16.20 -18.72
C ASN A 136 -1.06 -15.43 -19.37
N ASP A 137 -1.30 -15.66 -20.66
CA ASP A 137 -2.47 -15.12 -21.36
C ASP A 137 -3.75 -15.43 -20.57
N TYR A 138 -4.62 -14.42 -20.46
CA TYR A 138 -5.84 -14.56 -19.67
C TYR A 138 -6.88 -15.38 -20.42
N THR A 139 -7.26 -16.51 -19.83
CA THR A 139 -8.28 -17.44 -20.36
C THR A 139 -9.54 -17.47 -19.50
N GLY A 140 -9.50 -16.84 -18.32
CA GLY A 140 -10.56 -16.92 -17.32
C GLY A 140 -10.55 -18.22 -16.51
N ALA A 141 -9.54 -19.07 -16.64
CA ALA A 141 -9.41 -20.30 -15.86
C ALA A 141 -9.31 -20.03 -14.35
N ASN A 142 -9.76 -20.98 -13.52
CA ASN A 142 -9.79 -20.81 -12.06
C ASN A 142 -8.41 -20.55 -11.44
N ASN A 143 -7.33 -21.06 -12.02
CA ASN A 143 -5.96 -20.79 -11.55
C ASN A 143 -5.48 -19.36 -11.85
N GLN A 144 -6.27 -18.57 -12.58
CA GLN A 144 -6.05 -17.14 -12.87
C GLN A 144 -7.04 -16.23 -12.11
N GLN A 145 -7.81 -16.79 -11.18
CA GLN A 145 -8.80 -16.08 -10.41
C GLN A 145 -8.43 -16.08 -8.93
N TRP A 146 -8.52 -14.91 -8.31
CA TRP A 146 -8.00 -14.66 -6.97
C TRP A 146 -9.07 -14.04 -6.08
N GLN A 147 -9.13 -14.45 -4.83
CA GLN A 147 -9.99 -13.85 -3.81
C GLN A 147 -9.13 -13.08 -2.82
N PHE A 148 -9.56 -11.86 -2.48
CA PHE A 148 -8.92 -11.07 -1.43
C PHE A 148 -9.63 -11.34 -0.11
N VAL A 149 -8.88 -11.73 0.90
CA VAL A 149 -9.38 -12.03 2.25
C VAL A 149 -8.79 -11.01 3.20
N SER A 150 -9.63 -10.25 3.90
CA SER A 150 -9.17 -9.23 4.84
C SER A 150 -8.53 -9.87 6.06
N LEU A 151 -7.35 -9.39 6.44
CA LEU A 151 -6.67 -9.74 7.69
C LEU A 151 -6.78 -8.61 8.74
N GLY A 152 -7.53 -7.55 8.43
CA GLY A 152 -7.57 -6.31 9.20
C GLY A 152 -6.40 -5.37 8.89
N SER A 153 -6.52 -4.12 9.34
CA SER A 153 -5.47 -3.08 9.21
C SER A 153 -4.94 -2.86 7.79
N GLY A 154 -5.76 -3.14 6.76
CA GLY A 154 -5.39 -2.95 5.35
C GLY A 154 -4.56 -4.06 4.72
N TYR A 155 -4.31 -5.17 5.43
CA TYR A 155 -3.63 -6.34 4.89
C TYR A 155 -4.62 -7.35 4.33
N TYR A 156 -4.21 -8.01 3.25
CA TYR A 156 -4.98 -9.01 2.54
C TYR A 156 -4.18 -10.28 2.38
N ARG A 157 -4.84 -11.42 2.52
CA ARG A 157 -4.38 -12.64 1.86
C ARG A 157 -5.00 -12.72 0.48
N ILE A 158 -4.21 -13.12 -0.51
CA ILE A 158 -4.65 -13.27 -1.90
C ILE A 158 -4.72 -14.77 -2.21
N VAL A 159 -5.92 -15.33 -2.34
CA VAL A 159 -6.16 -16.78 -2.39
C VAL A 159 -6.58 -17.20 -3.80
N ASN A 160 -5.89 -18.20 -4.36
CA ASN A 160 -6.20 -18.74 -5.67
C ASN A 160 -7.49 -19.57 -5.65
N ARG A 161 -8.36 -19.39 -6.66
CA ARG A 161 -9.65 -20.11 -6.75
C ARG A 161 -9.49 -21.60 -7.02
N ALA A 162 -8.50 -22.01 -7.81
CA ALA A 162 -8.33 -23.42 -8.18
C ALA A 162 -7.75 -24.25 -7.03
N SER A 163 -6.74 -23.73 -6.33
CA SER A 163 -6.01 -24.48 -5.31
C SER A 163 -6.47 -24.19 -3.87
N GLY A 164 -7.15 -23.06 -3.63
CA GLY A 164 -7.43 -22.55 -2.29
C GLY A 164 -6.19 -22.08 -1.52
N LYS A 165 -5.04 -21.95 -2.20
CA LYS A 165 -3.76 -21.56 -1.60
C LYS A 165 -3.52 -20.06 -1.72
N ALA A 166 -2.73 -19.54 -0.79
CA ALA A 166 -2.37 -18.14 -0.70
C ALA A 166 -1.18 -17.82 -1.60
N LEU A 167 -1.15 -16.61 -2.13
CA LEU A 167 0.04 -16.00 -2.69
C LEU A 167 1.08 -15.79 -1.58
N ASP A 168 2.30 -16.26 -1.82
CA ASP A 168 3.33 -16.43 -0.80
C ASP A 168 4.68 -15.91 -1.31
N LEU A 169 5.34 -15.07 -0.52
CA LEU A 169 6.73 -14.67 -0.72
C LEU A 169 7.65 -15.75 -0.15
N TRP A 170 8.27 -16.51 -1.04
CA TRP A 170 9.00 -17.71 -0.67
C TRP A 170 10.14 -17.41 0.31
N GLY A 171 10.20 -18.22 1.37
CA GLY A 171 11.22 -18.11 2.40
C GLY A 171 11.21 -16.79 3.17
N SER A 172 10.13 -15.98 3.07
CA SER A 172 10.07 -14.63 3.66
C SER A 172 11.23 -13.73 3.21
N SER A 173 11.68 -13.89 1.96
CA SER A 173 12.87 -13.19 1.44
C SER A 173 12.76 -11.67 1.61
N LEU A 174 13.86 -11.03 1.99
CA LEU A 174 13.99 -9.57 2.01
C LEU A 174 14.73 -9.03 0.79
N ASP A 175 15.24 -9.90 -0.08
CA ASP A 175 16.08 -9.51 -1.22
C ASP A 175 15.25 -9.22 -2.46
N ASP A 176 15.80 -8.38 -3.33
CA ASP A 176 15.31 -8.26 -4.71
C ASP A 176 15.44 -9.61 -5.41
N GLY A 177 14.40 -10.00 -6.15
CA GLY A 177 14.31 -11.29 -6.82
C GLY A 177 13.84 -12.45 -5.93
N GLY A 178 13.35 -12.17 -4.71
CA GLY A 178 12.64 -13.17 -3.90
C GLY A 178 11.42 -13.73 -4.63
N ASP A 179 11.37 -15.05 -4.79
CA ASP A 179 10.35 -15.75 -5.58
C ASP A 179 8.93 -15.61 -4.98
N ILE A 180 7.93 -15.49 -5.85
CA ILE A 180 6.51 -15.53 -5.45
C ILE A 180 5.91 -16.87 -5.88
N ASN A 181 5.42 -17.62 -4.91
CA ASN A 181 4.75 -18.90 -5.16
C ASN A 181 3.39 -18.94 -4.48
N GLN A 182 2.80 -20.14 -4.39
CA GLN A 182 1.62 -20.37 -3.59
C GLN A 182 1.88 -21.37 -2.46
N TYR A 183 1.21 -21.17 -1.33
CA TYR A 183 1.28 -22.10 -0.22
C TYR A 183 -0.04 -22.17 0.54
N SER A 184 -0.23 -23.24 1.31
CA SER A 184 -1.38 -23.35 2.19
C SER A 184 -1.41 -22.17 3.17
N SER A 185 -2.59 -21.59 3.35
CA SER A 185 -2.76 -20.37 4.16
C SER A 185 -2.25 -20.57 5.60
N HIS A 186 -1.45 -19.62 6.09
CA HIS A 186 -1.00 -19.54 7.47
C HIS A 186 -0.92 -18.08 7.95
N SER A 187 -0.51 -17.87 9.20
CA SER A 187 -0.45 -16.55 9.83
C SER A 187 0.87 -15.79 9.56
N GLY A 188 1.70 -16.28 8.65
CA GLY A 188 3.01 -15.67 8.34
C GLY A 188 2.82 -14.37 7.57
N GLU A 189 3.70 -13.39 7.79
CA GLU A 189 3.63 -12.10 7.10
C GLU A 189 3.94 -12.22 5.60
N ASN A 190 4.66 -13.27 5.20
CA ASN A 190 5.00 -13.56 3.81
C ASN A 190 3.78 -13.91 2.93
N GLN A 191 2.60 -14.10 3.51
CA GLN A 191 1.32 -14.26 2.80
C GLN A 191 0.39 -13.05 2.94
N GLN A 192 0.91 -11.92 3.44
CA GLN A 192 0.13 -10.72 3.70
C GLN A 192 0.56 -9.62 2.75
N TRP A 193 -0.43 -9.07 2.06
CA TRP A 193 -0.22 -8.13 0.96
C TRP A 193 -1.00 -6.84 1.20
N VAL A 194 -0.43 -5.73 0.79
CA VAL A 194 -1.06 -4.42 0.77
C VAL A 194 -1.38 -4.05 -0.67
N LEU A 195 -2.60 -3.58 -0.90
CA LEU A 195 -3.03 -3.03 -2.17
C LEU A 195 -2.74 -1.53 -2.22
N VAL A 196 -1.64 -1.14 -2.86
CA VAL A 196 -1.28 0.27 -2.99
C VAL A 196 -1.88 0.83 -4.28
N LYS A 197 -3.03 1.52 -4.15
CA LYS A 197 -3.77 2.05 -5.30
C LYS A 197 -2.93 3.04 -6.11
N ILE A 198 -3.05 2.92 -7.42
CA ILE A 198 -2.48 3.83 -8.41
C ILE A 198 -3.62 4.67 -8.99
N LYS A 199 -3.37 5.97 -9.17
CA LYS A 199 -4.29 6.94 -9.78
C LYS A 199 -3.41 7.87 -10.64
N TYR A 200 -3.92 8.34 -11.78
CA TYR A 200 -3.18 9.18 -12.73
C TYR A 200 -4.09 10.28 -13.31
N ASN A 201 -4.15 11.45 -12.67
CA ASN A 201 -4.87 12.65 -13.10
C ASN A 201 -3.91 13.87 -13.11
N GLY A 202 -3.11 14.00 -14.17
CA GLY A 202 -2.13 15.09 -14.30
C GLY A 202 -0.70 14.62 -14.07
N GLN A 203 0.26 15.45 -14.48
CA GLN A 203 1.70 15.13 -14.40
C GLN A 203 2.46 16.27 -13.73
N VAL A 204 3.34 15.91 -12.82
CA VAL A 204 4.41 16.75 -12.30
C VAL A 204 5.50 16.84 -13.36
N GLY A 205 5.77 18.05 -13.84
CA GLY A 205 6.86 18.37 -14.73
C GLY A 205 7.84 19.35 -14.07
N TRP A 206 8.92 19.66 -14.76
CA TRP A 206 9.89 20.64 -14.32
C TRP A 206 10.50 21.40 -15.50
N ARG A 207 11.11 22.56 -15.21
CA ARG A 207 11.88 23.34 -16.18
C ARG A 207 13.06 24.03 -15.53
N TRP A 208 14.11 24.29 -16.30
CA TRP A 208 15.13 25.25 -15.90
C TRP A 208 14.56 26.67 -15.90
N THR A 209 14.89 27.44 -14.87
CA THR A 209 14.67 28.90 -14.84
C THR A 209 15.69 29.65 -15.70
N SER A 210 16.95 29.22 -15.64
CA SER A 210 18.02 29.57 -16.57
C SER A 210 19.14 28.52 -16.47
N THR A 211 19.87 28.32 -17.57
CA THR A 211 21.11 27.53 -17.63
C THR A 211 22.34 28.40 -17.88
N ASP A 212 22.19 29.72 -17.91
CA ASP A 212 23.27 30.65 -18.21
C ASP A 212 24.33 30.61 -17.10
N GLY A 213 25.59 30.37 -17.49
CA GLY A 213 26.69 30.24 -16.54
C GLY A 213 26.70 28.95 -15.71
N VAL A 214 25.79 28.00 -15.98
CA VAL A 214 25.77 26.69 -15.31
C VAL A 214 26.74 25.74 -16.05
N PRO A 215 27.67 25.07 -15.35
CA PRO A 215 28.55 24.07 -15.97
C PRO A 215 27.76 22.94 -16.64
N ALA A 216 28.21 22.46 -17.80
CA ALA A 216 27.48 21.46 -18.59
C ALA A 216 27.28 20.11 -17.85
N ASP A 217 28.25 19.71 -17.03
CA ASP A 217 28.17 18.52 -16.19
C ASP A 217 27.13 18.68 -15.07
N VAL A 218 26.99 19.90 -14.51
CA VAL A 218 25.95 20.25 -13.53
C VAL A 218 24.58 20.21 -14.18
N ILE A 219 24.42 20.80 -15.37
CA ILE A 219 23.17 20.72 -16.15
C ILE A 219 22.77 19.26 -16.34
N THR A 220 23.71 18.41 -16.75
CA THR A 220 23.47 16.99 -17.02
C THR A 220 23.01 16.26 -15.75
N ARG A 221 23.72 16.41 -14.63
CA ARG A 221 23.37 15.74 -13.37
C ARG A 221 21.99 16.13 -12.86
N ILE A 222 21.71 17.44 -12.79
CA ILE A 222 20.42 17.93 -12.28
C ILE A 222 19.27 17.57 -13.23
N THR A 223 19.49 17.65 -14.54
CA THR A 223 18.48 17.24 -15.53
C THR A 223 18.12 15.77 -15.38
N ASN A 224 19.11 14.89 -15.25
CA ASN A 224 18.87 13.46 -15.04
C ASN A 224 18.15 13.19 -13.71
N ALA A 225 18.58 13.85 -12.63
CA ALA A 225 17.94 13.73 -11.33
C ALA A 225 16.47 14.17 -11.34
N MET A 226 16.16 15.33 -11.94
CA MET A 226 14.80 15.86 -12.01
C MET A 226 13.89 15.05 -12.95
N ASN A 227 14.42 14.55 -14.07
CA ASN A 227 13.68 13.66 -14.96
C ASN A 227 13.27 12.37 -14.25
N ASP A 228 14.20 11.72 -13.56
CA ASP A 228 13.94 10.48 -12.81
C ASP A 228 12.98 10.75 -11.63
N ALA A 229 13.20 11.81 -10.85
CA ALA A 229 12.32 12.16 -9.73
C ALA A 229 10.88 12.45 -10.19
N CYS A 230 10.68 13.22 -11.25
CA CYS A 230 9.34 13.47 -11.81
C CYS A 230 8.71 12.18 -12.34
N ALA A 231 9.47 11.31 -13.01
CA ALA A 231 8.97 10.02 -13.47
C ALA A 231 8.47 9.17 -12.30
N ARG A 232 9.23 9.09 -11.20
CA ARG A 232 8.86 8.36 -9.99
C ARG A 232 7.63 8.93 -9.29
N TYR A 233 7.56 10.26 -9.16
CA TYR A 233 6.37 10.91 -8.61
C TYR A 233 5.14 10.57 -9.45
N ASN A 234 5.20 10.80 -10.76
CA ASN A 234 4.09 10.52 -11.68
C ASN A 234 3.70 9.05 -11.74
N ALA A 235 4.64 8.12 -11.62
CA ALA A 235 4.37 6.68 -11.60
C ALA A 235 3.81 6.20 -10.26
N GLY A 236 4.24 6.84 -9.17
CA GLY A 236 3.93 6.43 -7.81
C GLY A 236 2.64 7.04 -7.26
N ALA A 237 2.10 8.13 -7.80
CA ALA A 237 0.87 8.72 -7.28
C ALA A 237 0.16 9.60 -8.31
N ASP A 238 -1.06 9.96 -7.96
CA ASP A 238 -1.86 10.92 -8.71
C ASP A 238 -1.53 12.32 -8.25
N TRP A 239 -1.17 13.21 -9.16
CA TRP A 239 -0.79 14.58 -8.85
C TRP A 239 -1.54 15.53 -9.75
N ASP A 240 -2.07 16.60 -9.17
CA ASP A 240 -2.54 17.71 -9.98
C ASP A 240 -1.40 18.23 -10.85
N ALA A 241 -1.71 18.60 -12.10
CA ALA A 241 -0.70 19.06 -13.04
C ALA A 241 0.05 20.28 -12.49
N ARG A 242 1.38 20.16 -12.39
CA ARG A 242 2.25 21.18 -11.79
C ARG A 242 3.60 21.19 -12.47
N THR A 243 4.16 22.37 -12.69
CA THR A 243 5.53 22.54 -13.21
C THR A 243 6.42 23.16 -12.14
N LEU A 244 7.50 22.44 -11.77
CA LEU A 244 8.50 22.90 -10.83
C LEU A 244 9.59 23.73 -11.54
N ASN A 245 10.02 24.81 -10.92
CA ASN A 245 11.08 25.69 -11.43
C ASN A 245 12.42 25.28 -10.81
N VAL A 246 13.40 24.94 -11.64
CA VAL A 246 14.71 24.45 -11.19
C VAL A 246 15.79 25.49 -11.51
N SER A 247 16.69 25.73 -10.56
CA SER A 247 17.85 26.61 -10.75
C SER A 247 19.11 26.03 -10.10
N TYR A 248 20.27 26.56 -10.51
CA TYR A 248 21.56 26.27 -9.89
C TYR A 248 22.11 27.55 -9.24
N ASN A 249 22.50 27.45 -7.96
CA ASN A 249 23.06 28.57 -7.21
C ASN A 249 24.19 28.08 -6.31
N THR A 250 25.42 28.54 -6.55
CA THR A 250 26.61 28.13 -5.78
C THR A 250 26.60 28.60 -4.32
N GLY A 251 25.74 29.57 -3.97
CA GLY A 251 25.50 29.99 -2.58
C GLY A 251 24.63 29.03 -1.78
N VAL A 252 23.99 28.04 -2.43
CA VAL A 252 23.23 26.98 -1.75
C VAL A 252 24.19 25.85 -1.39
N PRO A 253 24.31 25.44 -0.10
CA PRO A 253 25.23 24.38 0.31
C PRO A 253 24.89 23.00 -0.26
N THR A 254 23.60 22.68 -0.38
CA THR A 254 23.07 21.36 -0.76
C THR A 254 22.03 21.50 -1.86
N ALA A 255 20.75 21.46 -1.52
CA ALA A 255 19.62 21.89 -2.30
C ALA A 255 18.57 22.47 -1.33
N GLU A 256 17.64 23.24 -1.86
CA GLU A 256 16.52 23.78 -1.10
C GLU A 256 15.32 23.97 -2.02
N ALA A 257 14.13 23.89 -1.45
CA ALA A 257 12.88 24.08 -2.17
C ALA A 257 11.83 24.80 -1.34
N ASN A 258 10.80 25.28 -2.03
CA ASN A 258 9.69 25.99 -1.41
C ASN A 258 8.33 25.56 -1.97
N VAL A 259 7.27 26.01 -1.31
CA VAL A 259 5.87 25.72 -1.68
C VAL A 259 5.41 26.38 -2.97
N ASN A 260 6.15 27.33 -3.54
CA ASN A 260 5.82 27.85 -4.86
C ASN A 260 6.25 26.87 -5.97
N GLY A 261 7.00 25.81 -5.63
CA GLY A 261 7.52 24.84 -6.57
C GLY A 261 8.88 25.22 -7.14
N ASP A 262 9.63 26.09 -6.47
CA ASP A 262 11.02 26.37 -6.83
C ASP A 262 11.96 25.42 -6.11
N ILE A 263 12.91 24.86 -6.86
CA ILE A 263 13.99 23.99 -6.35
C ILE A 263 15.33 24.61 -6.78
N ARG A 264 16.24 24.82 -5.84
CA ARG A 264 17.58 25.35 -6.09
C ARG A 264 18.63 24.34 -5.68
N PHE A 265 19.43 23.89 -6.64
CA PHE A 265 20.56 23.00 -6.37
C PHE A 265 21.85 23.81 -6.16
N GLY A 266 22.63 23.37 -5.17
CA GLY A 266 23.93 23.90 -4.81
C GLY A 266 25.11 23.33 -5.58
N ALA A 267 26.30 23.84 -5.31
CA ALA A 267 27.54 23.42 -5.97
C ALA A 267 28.01 22.00 -5.60
N ASN A 268 27.56 21.48 -4.45
CA ASN A 268 27.96 20.16 -3.99
C ASN A 268 27.34 19.06 -4.86
N THR A 269 28.18 18.38 -5.64
CA THR A 269 27.77 17.36 -6.60
C THR A 269 27.07 16.16 -5.95
N GLY A 270 27.33 15.85 -4.68
CA GLY A 270 26.65 14.79 -3.93
C GLY A 270 25.15 15.04 -3.74
N TYR A 271 24.72 16.31 -3.76
CA TYR A 271 23.32 16.71 -3.63
C TYR A 271 22.64 16.96 -4.99
N GLN A 272 23.35 16.80 -6.10
CA GLN A 272 22.77 16.89 -7.45
C GLN A 272 22.28 15.51 -7.93
N SER A 273 21.51 14.84 -7.05
CA SER A 273 21.11 13.43 -7.18
C SER A 273 19.59 13.28 -7.21
N VAL A 274 19.10 12.15 -7.74
CA VAL A 274 17.65 11.86 -7.77
C VAL A 274 17.04 11.81 -6.36
N ARG A 275 17.78 11.28 -5.37
CA ARG A 275 17.35 11.29 -3.96
C ARG A 275 17.06 12.71 -3.50
N THR A 276 18.00 13.63 -3.78
CA THR A 276 17.84 15.04 -3.40
C THR A 276 16.67 15.66 -4.14
N ALA A 277 16.55 15.46 -5.45
CA ALA A 277 15.41 15.96 -6.21
C ALA A 277 14.08 15.48 -5.64
N MET A 278 13.94 14.19 -5.31
CA MET A 278 12.72 13.65 -4.70
C MET A 278 12.44 14.28 -3.33
N HIS A 279 13.46 14.44 -2.48
CA HIS A 279 13.34 15.11 -1.19
C HIS A 279 12.83 16.56 -1.34
N GLU A 280 13.45 17.34 -2.22
CA GLU A 280 13.06 18.73 -2.49
C GLU A 280 11.66 18.85 -3.09
N MET A 281 11.25 17.89 -3.92
CA MET A 281 9.87 17.79 -4.40
C MET A 281 8.89 17.60 -3.24
N GLY A 282 9.26 16.90 -2.17
CA GLY A 282 8.45 16.77 -0.96
C GLY A 282 8.13 18.13 -0.33
N HIS A 283 9.12 19.02 -0.25
CA HIS A 283 8.91 20.40 0.21
C HIS A 283 7.99 21.19 -0.71
N CYS A 284 8.09 20.97 -2.03
CA CYS A 284 7.14 21.54 -2.99
C CYS A 284 5.71 21.05 -2.71
N TYR A 285 5.51 19.89 -2.09
CA TYR A 285 4.21 19.35 -1.66
C TYR A 285 3.89 19.58 -0.17
N GLY A 286 4.54 20.58 0.44
CA GLY A 286 4.10 21.18 1.71
C GLY A 286 4.78 20.61 2.94
N VAL A 287 5.58 19.55 2.77
CA VAL A 287 6.43 19.00 3.83
C VAL A 287 7.35 20.10 4.36
N GLY A 288 7.26 20.42 5.65
CA GLY A 288 8.21 21.32 6.31
C GLY A 288 8.09 22.81 6.01
N GLN A 289 7.13 23.24 5.19
CA GLN A 289 7.10 24.59 4.61
C GLN A 289 5.76 25.32 4.85
N THR A 290 4.76 24.66 5.44
CA THR A 290 3.41 25.21 5.60
C THR A 290 2.91 25.16 7.04
N GLN A 291 1.90 25.97 7.35
CA GLN A 291 1.21 25.89 8.64
C GLN A 291 0.48 24.55 8.80
N GLY A 292 -0.09 24.00 7.72
CA GLY A 292 -0.73 22.68 7.72
C GLY A 292 0.21 21.57 8.17
N TRP A 293 1.47 21.60 7.69
CA TRP A 293 2.51 20.70 8.18
C TRP A 293 2.72 20.82 9.69
N TYR A 294 2.97 22.03 10.20
CA TYR A 294 3.24 22.22 11.63
C TYR A 294 2.06 21.85 12.53
N ASN A 295 0.83 22.01 12.04
CA ASN A 295 -0.36 21.56 12.73
C ASN A 295 -0.37 20.03 12.91
N LEU A 296 0.12 19.30 11.91
CA LEU A 296 0.15 17.83 11.92
C LEU A 296 1.40 17.23 12.58
N THR A 297 2.46 18.01 12.78
CA THR A 297 3.74 17.52 13.34
C THR A 297 4.04 18.00 14.76
N ASN A 298 3.08 18.64 15.42
CA ASN A 298 3.29 19.18 16.76
C ASN A 298 3.59 18.04 17.76
N GLY A 299 4.65 18.18 18.55
CA GLY A 299 5.07 17.16 19.54
C GLY A 299 5.99 16.03 19.03
N GLY A 300 6.57 16.16 17.83
CA GLY A 300 7.63 15.27 17.33
C GLY A 300 7.16 14.02 16.57
N GLY A 301 5.85 13.86 16.36
CA GLY A 301 5.25 12.82 15.54
C GLY A 301 4.24 13.41 14.55
N TYR A 302 4.01 12.71 13.44
CA TYR A 302 3.01 13.07 12.44
C TYR A 302 1.64 12.49 12.81
N SER A 303 0.60 13.33 12.78
CA SER A 303 -0.76 12.99 13.22
C SER A 303 -1.78 12.87 12.07
N GLY A 304 -1.37 13.11 10.82
CA GLY A 304 -2.23 12.97 9.65
C GLY A 304 -2.68 11.53 9.41
N ALA A 305 -3.95 11.34 9.04
CA ALA A 305 -4.58 10.03 8.96
C ALA A 305 -4.05 9.22 7.77
N ASN A 306 -3.87 9.86 6.61
CA ASN A 306 -3.40 9.20 5.40
C ASN A 306 -1.91 8.87 5.50
N GLY A 307 -1.07 9.79 5.98
CA GLY A 307 0.36 9.54 6.20
C GLY A 307 0.59 8.41 7.20
N THR A 308 -0.17 8.40 8.31
CA THR A 308 -0.17 7.32 9.31
C THR A 308 -0.62 5.98 8.72
N ALA A 309 -1.68 5.98 7.90
CA ALA A 309 -2.13 4.76 7.23
C ALA A 309 -1.06 4.24 6.24
N SER A 310 -0.39 5.13 5.50
CA SER A 310 0.64 4.76 4.52
C SER A 310 1.86 4.13 5.18
N ILE A 311 2.37 4.72 6.27
CA ILE A 311 3.52 4.12 6.97
C ILE A 311 3.19 2.76 7.58
N ARG A 312 1.97 2.61 8.12
CA ARG A 312 1.52 1.31 8.66
C ARG A 312 1.35 0.27 7.57
N ALA A 313 0.94 0.69 6.38
CA ALA A 313 0.84 -0.18 5.22
C ALA A 313 2.22 -0.63 4.72
N PHE A 314 3.26 0.20 4.84
CA PHE A 314 4.63 -0.15 4.43
C PHE A 314 5.41 -0.91 5.49
N GLU A 315 5.12 -0.69 6.76
CA GLU A 315 5.85 -1.29 7.86
C GLU A 315 4.93 -2.23 8.63
N THR A 316 4.58 -1.85 9.87
CA THR A 316 3.77 -2.64 10.78
C THR A 316 2.50 -1.86 11.13
N PRO A 317 1.44 -2.54 11.61
CA PRO A 317 0.21 -1.87 12.05
C PRO A 317 0.42 -0.79 13.13
N THR A 318 1.55 -0.84 13.86
CA THR A 318 1.89 0.08 14.95
C THR A 318 2.92 1.14 14.57
N SER A 319 3.44 1.10 13.34
CA SER A 319 4.44 2.06 12.87
C SER A 319 3.86 3.48 12.84
N ASN A 320 4.71 4.44 13.17
CA ASN A 320 4.39 5.86 13.16
C ASN A 320 5.34 6.58 12.22
N LEU A 321 4.84 7.64 11.59
CA LEU A 321 5.65 8.57 10.83
C LEU A 321 6.15 9.62 11.82
N ASN A 322 7.46 9.71 11.95
CA ASN A 322 8.10 10.71 12.80
C ASN A 322 8.34 11.98 11.99
N SER A 323 8.42 13.11 12.67
CA SER A 323 8.63 14.40 12.04
C SER A 323 9.44 15.31 12.94
N GLY A 324 10.28 16.13 12.34
CA GLY A 324 11.13 17.07 13.06
C GLY A 324 11.60 18.18 12.14
N GLY A 325 11.35 19.42 12.55
CA GLY A 325 11.59 20.59 11.72
C GLY A 325 10.87 20.47 10.37
N GLY A 326 11.65 20.53 9.29
CA GLY A 326 11.16 20.45 7.93
C GLY A 326 10.96 19.03 7.38
N HIS A 327 11.26 17.97 8.15
CA HIS A 327 11.43 16.62 7.60
C HIS A 327 10.57 15.57 8.29
N PHE A 328 10.36 14.43 7.62
CA PHE A 328 9.81 13.21 8.21
C PHE A 328 10.76 12.03 8.06
N TRP A 329 10.54 10.99 8.87
CA TRP A 329 11.17 9.68 8.71
C TRP A 329 10.26 8.57 9.27
N PRO A 330 10.35 7.33 8.74
CA PRO A 330 11.23 6.89 7.65
C PRO A 330 10.78 7.39 6.27
N TYR A 331 11.63 7.16 5.25
CA TYR A 331 11.36 7.46 3.83
C TYR A 331 11.29 8.95 3.47
N GLY A 332 11.85 9.83 4.29
CA GLY A 332 11.96 11.27 4.00
C GLY A 332 12.99 11.61 2.93
N MET A 333 13.86 10.66 2.57
CA MET A 333 14.99 10.87 1.65
C MET A 333 16.01 11.87 2.19
N ASN A 334 16.16 11.96 3.51
CA ASN A 334 16.94 13.00 4.19
C ASN A 334 18.45 12.81 4.05
N GLN A 335 18.91 11.59 3.78
CA GLN A 335 20.32 11.22 3.70
C GLN A 335 20.53 10.07 2.72
N ASP A 336 21.76 9.91 2.21
CA ASP A 336 22.05 8.94 1.15
C ASP A 336 21.82 7.48 1.57
N SER A 337 21.98 7.16 2.86
CA SER A 337 21.68 5.83 3.40
C SER A 337 20.19 5.47 3.36
N GLU A 338 19.30 6.44 3.13
CA GLU A 338 17.86 6.18 2.93
C GLU A 338 17.53 5.80 1.48
N TRP A 339 18.48 5.92 0.53
CA TRP A 339 18.21 5.61 -0.86
C TRP A 339 18.08 4.11 -1.12
N SER A 340 16.95 3.72 -1.68
CA SER A 340 16.74 2.47 -2.40
C SER A 340 15.53 2.65 -3.31
N GLU A 341 15.36 1.79 -4.32
CA GLU A 341 14.16 1.79 -5.16
C GLU A 341 12.88 1.67 -4.31
N ALA A 342 12.87 0.74 -3.35
CA ALA A 342 11.76 0.58 -2.43
C ALA A 342 11.44 1.85 -1.64
N ASN A 343 12.47 2.53 -1.12
CA ASN A 343 12.27 3.75 -0.34
C ASN A 343 11.81 4.90 -1.23
N ALA A 344 12.31 5.01 -2.47
CA ALA A 344 11.90 6.02 -3.44
C ALA A 344 10.40 5.90 -3.74
N PHE A 345 9.91 4.68 -3.94
CA PHE A 345 8.48 4.41 -4.06
C PHE A 345 7.68 4.82 -2.80
N ARG A 346 8.14 4.39 -1.62
CA ARG A 346 7.46 4.71 -0.34
C ARG A 346 7.42 6.21 -0.08
N HIS A 347 8.49 6.92 -0.42
CA HIS A 347 8.58 8.37 -0.32
C HIS A 347 7.46 9.04 -1.12
N VAL A 348 7.31 8.72 -2.41
CA VAL A 348 6.24 9.30 -3.26
C VAL A 348 4.85 9.06 -2.66
N LYS A 349 4.61 7.84 -2.17
CA LYS A 349 3.31 7.47 -1.57
C LYS A 349 3.05 8.22 -0.26
N ILE A 350 4.06 8.36 0.60
CA ILE A 350 3.94 9.10 1.85
C ILE A 350 3.77 10.60 1.59
N VAL A 351 4.54 11.19 0.68
CA VAL A 351 4.38 12.62 0.33
C VAL A 351 2.97 12.89 -0.19
N ARG A 352 2.43 12.04 -1.08
CA ARG A 352 1.04 12.21 -1.52
C ARG A 352 0.03 12.03 -0.39
N ALA A 353 0.26 11.10 0.52
CA ALA A 353 -0.61 10.91 1.67
C ALA A 353 -0.60 12.14 2.59
N ILE A 354 0.57 12.74 2.81
CA ILE A 354 0.74 13.97 3.58
C ILE A 354 0.01 15.14 2.90
N ASP A 355 0.16 15.28 1.59
CA ASP A 355 -0.54 16.28 0.78
C ASP A 355 -2.07 16.15 0.93
N LEU A 356 -2.60 14.92 0.88
CA LEU A 356 -4.03 14.63 1.08
C LEU A 356 -4.52 14.83 2.53
N ASP A 357 -3.62 14.87 3.51
CA ASP A 357 -3.94 15.24 4.89
C ASP A 357 -4.11 16.77 5.09
N GLY A 358 -3.95 17.56 4.02
CA GLY A 358 -4.23 19.00 4.02
C GLY A 358 -3.06 19.83 4.54
N VAL A 359 -1.82 19.47 4.17
CA VAL A 359 -0.67 20.34 4.47
C VAL A 359 -0.64 21.61 3.62
N TYR A 360 -1.33 21.63 2.47
CA TYR A 360 -1.42 22.78 1.57
C TYR A 360 -2.64 23.66 1.80
#